data_AF-A0ABD3STU4-F1
#
_entry.id   AF-A0ABD3STU4-F1
#
_cell.length_a   1.000
_cell.length_b   1.000
_cell.length_c   1.000
_cell.angle_alpha   90.00
_cell.angle_beta   90.00
_cell.angle_gamma   90.00
#
_symmetry.space_group_name_H-M   'P 1'
#
loop_
_entity.id
_entity.type
_entity.pdbx_description
1 polymer ?
#
loop_
_entity_poly.entity_id
_entity_poly.type
_entity_poly.pdbx_seq_one_letter_code
_entity_poly.pdbx_strand_id
1 'polypeptide(L)'
;MQGSIDVLLEFRQLLEENSELLLKLRDSTTDWVQEGFQDFFRKLCNYFLLLSGKSNAANQDLSFMEGIPGDKIAPALVLVLAQLSLFIEQKAIPRITEEIASCFPGGGARGFGYGPAFVPAEICRIFRTSGEMFLHIYIRMRTQKISVLLKKRFTAPNWVKHKEPREVHMFVDLLLQEFEEIRSEVKQILPQSLQRKHRRTDSNGSTSSSRSNPLRDDRLTRSNTQKARSQLLETHLAKLFKQKMEIFTKIENTQESVITTIVKLSLKSVQEFVRLHTFNRSGFQQIQLDIHFLKNTLKDISEDEAAVDFLLDEVIVGTAERCLDPSPLEPPVLTRLVQAKLAKNSDISAVS
;
A
#
# COMPACT_ATOMS: atom_id res chain seq x y z
N MET A 1 -30.90 -12.42 -69.32
CA MET A 1 -31.92 -11.54 -68.71
C MET A 1 -32.85 -12.33 -67.81
N GLN A 2 -33.57 -13.35 -68.31
CA GLN A 2 -34.50 -14.14 -67.48
C GLN A 2 -33.81 -14.91 -66.33
N GLY A 3 -32.78 -15.72 -66.63
CA GLY A 3 -32.07 -16.48 -65.58
C GLY A 3 -31.33 -15.62 -64.54
N SER A 4 -30.97 -14.37 -64.90
CA SER A 4 -30.41 -13.40 -63.96
C SER A 4 -31.45 -12.75 -63.04
N ILE A 5 -32.72 -12.71 -63.47
CA ILE A 5 -33.87 -12.28 -62.65
C ILE A 5 -34.30 -13.41 -61.71
N ASP A 6 -34.22 -14.67 -62.16
CA ASP A 6 -34.51 -15.84 -61.34
C ASP A 6 -33.52 -15.98 -60.16
N VAL A 7 -32.22 -15.77 -60.39
CA VAL A 7 -31.21 -15.75 -59.30
C VAL A 7 -31.46 -14.62 -58.29
N LEU A 8 -31.93 -13.45 -58.76
CA LEU A 8 -32.30 -12.34 -57.87
C LEU A 8 -33.55 -12.65 -57.03
N LEU A 9 -34.53 -13.37 -57.61
CA LEU A 9 -35.71 -13.85 -56.91
C LEU A 9 -35.35 -14.92 -55.89
N GLU A 10 -34.47 -15.86 -56.22
CA GLU A 10 -33.95 -16.85 -55.28
C GLU A 10 -33.19 -16.19 -54.12
N PHE A 11 -32.36 -15.18 -54.38
CA PHE A 11 -31.67 -14.43 -53.31
C PHE A 11 -32.66 -13.69 -52.41
N ARG A 12 -33.69 -13.08 -52.99
CA ARG A 12 -34.73 -12.37 -52.24
C ARG A 12 -35.57 -13.35 -51.41
N GLN A 13 -35.93 -14.49 -51.97
CA GLN A 13 -36.64 -15.56 -51.28
C GLN A 13 -35.78 -16.15 -50.15
N LEU A 14 -34.48 -16.32 -50.37
CA LEU A 14 -33.55 -16.77 -49.34
C LEU A 14 -33.42 -15.76 -48.19
N LEU A 15 -33.42 -14.44 -48.49
CA LEU A 15 -33.41 -13.37 -47.50
C LEU A 15 -34.75 -13.20 -46.75
N GLU A 16 -35.88 -13.37 -47.42
CA GLU A 16 -37.23 -13.20 -46.84
C GLU A 16 -37.70 -14.46 -46.09
N GLU A 17 -37.41 -15.67 -46.59
CA GLU A 17 -37.84 -16.94 -45.98
C GLU A 17 -36.85 -17.46 -44.90
N ASN A 18 -35.55 -17.14 -44.98
CA ASN A 18 -34.56 -17.58 -43.99
C ASN A 18 -34.18 -16.49 -42.96
N SER A 19 -35.16 -15.71 -42.51
CA SER A 19 -34.98 -14.84 -41.33
C SER A 19 -34.41 -15.59 -40.12
N GLU A 20 -34.73 -16.88 -39.98
CA GLU A 20 -34.18 -17.78 -38.95
C GLU A 20 -32.66 -18.02 -39.11
N LEU A 21 -32.12 -18.08 -40.35
CA LEU A 21 -30.67 -18.17 -40.57
C LEU A 21 -29.97 -16.88 -40.16
N LEU A 22 -30.56 -15.72 -40.46
CA LEU A 22 -30.01 -14.42 -40.02
C LEU A 22 -30.02 -14.28 -38.51
N LEU A 23 -31.09 -14.74 -37.84
CA LEU A 23 -31.17 -14.81 -36.38
C LEU A 23 -30.11 -15.76 -35.80
N LYS A 24 -29.97 -16.98 -36.34
CA LYS A 24 -28.93 -17.94 -35.93
C LYS A 24 -27.51 -17.40 -36.13
N LEU A 25 -27.26 -16.68 -37.24
CA LEU A 25 -25.97 -16.06 -37.51
C LEU A 25 -25.67 -14.90 -36.54
N ARG A 26 -26.67 -14.06 -36.26
CA ARG A 26 -26.57 -13.01 -35.24
C ARG A 26 -26.28 -13.60 -33.86
N ASP A 27 -26.99 -14.65 -33.48
CA ASP A 27 -26.83 -15.30 -32.18
C ASP A 27 -25.44 -15.97 -32.08
N SER A 28 -24.99 -16.65 -33.14
CA SER A 28 -23.63 -17.24 -33.22
C SER A 28 -22.53 -16.17 -33.15
N THR A 29 -22.74 -15.03 -33.83
CA THR A 29 -21.81 -13.89 -33.77
C THR A 29 -21.76 -13.31 -32.37
N THR A 30 -22.90 -13.20 -31.71
CA THR A 30 -23.02 -12.72 -30.32
C THR A 30 -22.24 -13.62 -29.37
N ASP A 31 -22.41 -14.94 -29.48
CA ASP A 31 -21.71 -15.91 -28.65
C ASP A 31 -20.19 -15.87 -28.88
N TRP A 32 -19.75 -15.78 -30.15
CA TRP A 32 -18.32 -15.66 -30.48
C TRP A 32 -17.68 -14.40 -29.89
N VAL A 33 -18.36 -13.26 -29.96
CA VAL A 33 -17.87 -12.00 -29.37
C VAL A 33 -17.76 -12.12 -27.85
N GLN A 34 -18.78 -12.67 -27.19
CA GLN A 34 -18.79 -12.85 -25.74
C GLN A 34 -17.68 -13.81 -25.28
N GLU A 35 -17.53 -14.96 -25.93
CA GLU A 35 -16.47 -15.92 -25.65
C GLU A 35 -15.09 -15.28 -25.86
N GLY A 36 -14.90 -14.53 -26.95
CA GLY A 36 -13.67 -13.81 -27.24
C GLY A 36 -13.25 -12.84 -26.13
N PHE A 37 -14.18 -12.03 -25.61
CA PHE A 37 -13.88 -11.14 -24.48
C PHE A 37 -13.54 -11.90 -23.20
N GLN A 38 -14.29 -12.96 -22.88
CA GLN A 38 -14.05 -13.77 -21.68
C GLN A 38 -12.64 -14.37 -21.71
N ASP A 39 -12.27 -14.98 -22.83
CA ASP A 39 -10.96 -15.60 -23.01
C ASP A 39 -9.82 -14.58 -23.04
N PHE A 40 -10.02 -13.44 -23.73
CA PHE A 40 -9.05 -12.37 -23.79
C PHE A 40 -8.69 -11.88 -22.37
N PHE A 41 -9.68 -11.57 -21.54
CA PHE A 41 -9.44 -11.04 -20.21
C PHE A 41 -8.80 -12.06 -19.26
N ARG A 42 -9.18 -13.34 -19.37
CA ARG A 42 -8.52 -14.43 -18.63
C ARG A 42 -7.05 -14.58 -19.03
N LYS A 43 -6.75 -14.58 -20.33
CA LYS A 43 -5.38 -14.65 -20.85
C LYS A 43 -4.57 -13.42 -20.46
N LEU A 44 -5.18 -12.23 -20.51
CA LEU A 44 -4.56 -10.98 -20.08
C LEU A 44 -4.19 -11.00 -18.60
N CYS A 45 -5.09 -11.48 -17.73
CA CYS A 45 -4.79 -11.62 -16.32
C CYS A 45 -3.65 -12.61 -16.07
N ASN A 46 -3.64 -13.76 -16.76
CA ASN A 46 -2.53 -14.71 -16.68
C ASN A 46 -1.20 -14.08 -17.12
N TYR A 47 -1.23 -13.24 -18.15
CA TYR A 47 -0.06 -12.50 -18.59
C TYR A 47 0.44 -11.49 -17.54
N PHE A 48 -0.46 -10.78 -16.84
CA PHE A 48 -0.08 -9.90 -15.72
C PHE A 48 0.57 -10.69 -14.59
N LEU A 49 0.04 -11.87 -14.26
CA LEU A 49 0.63 -12.75 -13.25
C LEU A 49 2.06 -13.15 -13.62
N LEU A 50 2.28 -13.54 -14.89
CA LEU A 50 3.61 -13.85 -15.41
C LEU A 50 4.58 -12.66 -15.28
N LEU A 51 4.16 -11.46 -15.72
CA LEU A 51 4.97 -10.24 -15.63
C LEU A 51 5.29 -9.83 -14.19
N SER A 52 4.41 -10.14 -13.24
CA SER A 52 4.65 -9.89 -11.81
C SER A 52 5.65 -10.88 -11.16
N GLY A 53 6.13 -11.87 -11.92
CA GLY A 53 7.02 -12.93 -11.43
C GLY A 53 6.30 -14.06 -10.71
N LYS A 54 4.97 -14.07 -10.74
CA LYS A 54 4.15 -15.12 -10.15
C LYS A 54 3.75 -16.09 -11.25
N SER A 55 4.58 -17.10 -11.48
CA SER A 55 4.23 -18.24 -12.34
C SER A 55 3.11 -19.05 -11.69
N ASN A 56 1.93 -19.11 -12.32
CA ASN A 56 0.97 -20.17 -12.05
C ASN A 56 1.52 -21.48 -12.65
N ALA A 57 1.96 -22.42 -11.82
CA ALA A 57 2.43 -23.75 -12.23
C ALA A 57 1.29 -24.67 -12.74
N ALA A 58 0.22 -24.13 -13.33
CA ALA A 58 -0.99 -24.88 -13.65
C ALA A 58 -1.41 -24.87 -15.12
N ASN A 59 -0.80 -24.09 -16.01
CA ASN A 59 -1.07 -24.15 -17.45
C ASN A 59 0.24 -24.17 -18.24
N GLN A 60 0.77 -25.39 -18.45
CA GLN A 60 1.72 -25.65 -19.53
C GLN A 60 0.94 -25.65 -20.83
N ASP A 61 0.73 -24.47 -21.40
CA ASP A 61 0.44 -24.29 -22.83
C ASP A 61 0.60 -22.80 -23.13
N LEU A 62 1.86 -22.39 -23.33
CA LEU A 62 2.29 -21.19 -24.05
C LEU A 62 3.83 -21.23 -24.07
N SER A 63 4.37 -21.95 -25.06
CA SER A 63 5.79 -22.09 -25.37
C SER A 63 6.39 -20.85 -26.02
N PHE A 64 6.11 -19.66 -25.49
CA PHE A 64 6.77 -18.42 -25.90
C PHE A 64 7.07 -17.54 -24.69
N MET A 65 8.36 -17.53 -24.35
CA MET A 65 9.12 -16.64 -23.45
C MET A 65 9.76 -17.41 -22.30
N GLU A 66 10.97 -17.87 -22.60
CA GLU A 66 11.99 -18.33 -21.67
C GLU A 66 12.14 -17.33 -20.51
N GLY A 67 12.23 -17.88 -19.30
CA GLY A 67 11.95 -17.17 -18.05
C GLY A 67 12.70 -15.85 -17.88
N ILE A 68 11.96 -14.82 -17.48
CA ILE A 68 12.54 -13.64 -16.86
C ILE A 68 13.11 -14.09 -15.50
N PRO A 69 14.44 -14.10 -15.29
CA PRO A 69 14.99 -14.43 -13.99
C PRO A 69 14.44 -13.43 -12.96
N GLY A 70 14.01 -13.94 -11.80
CA GLY A 70 13.27 -13.21 -10.77
C GLY A 70 13.92 -11.93 -10.24
N ASP A 71 15.18 -11.65 -10.60
CA ASP A 71 15.91 -10.41 -10.33
C ASP A 71 15.64 -9.26 -11.33
N LYS A 72 14.85 -9.47 -12.39
CA LYS A 72 14.61 -8.47 -13.46
C LYS A 72 13.25 -7.77 -13.43
N ILE A 73 12.38 -8.09 -12.47
CA ILE A 73 11.03 -7.51 -12.45
C ILE A 73 11.10 -6.12 -11.80
N ALA A 74 10.82 -5.08 -12.58
CA ALA A 74 10.79 -3.72 -12.08
C ALA A 74 9.59 -3.52 -11.14
N PRO A 75 9.77 -3.06 -9.89
CA PRO A 75 8.64 -2.84 -8.99
C PRO A 75 7.62 -1.83 -9.57
N ALA A 76 8.10 -0.81 -10.30
CA ALA A 76 7.24 0.14 -10.99
C ALA A 76 6.27 -0.54 -11.98
N LEU A 77 6.73 -1.57 -12.71
CA LEU A 77 5.86 -2.36 -13.59
C LEU A 77 4.76 -3.06 -12.80
N VAL A 78 5.10 -3.70 -11.67
CA VAL A 78 4.11 -4.36 -10.81
C VAL A 78 3.05 -3.38 -10.30
N LEU A 79 3.47 -2.15 -9.94
CA LEU A 79 2.55 -1.10 -9.52
C LEU A 79 1.62 -0.65 -10.67
N VAL A 80 2.14 -0.54 -11.89
CA VAL A 80 1.33 -0.27 -13.09
C VAL A 80 0.33 -1.40 -13.33
N LEU A 81 0.72 -2.66 -13.17
CA LEU A 81 -0.21 -3.80 -13.31
C LEU A 81 -1.33 -3.76 -12.26
N ALA A 82 -1.04 -3.34 -11.03
CA ALA A 82 -2.06 -3.12 -10.00
C ALA A 82 -3.07 -2.06 -10.46
N GLN A 83 -2.57 -0.90 -10.92
CA GLN A 83 -3.42 0.21 -11.37
C GLN A 83 -4.22 -0.12 -12.64
N LEU A 84 -3.61 -0.84 -13.59
CA LEU A 84 -4.29 -1.28 -14.80
C LEU A 84 -5.39 -2.31 -14.49
N SER A 85 -5.15 -3.19 -13.51
CA SER A 85 -6.18 -4.13 -13.05
C SER A 85 -7.39 -3.40 -12.47
N LEU A 86 -7.15 -2.36 -11.66
CA LEU A 86 -8.21 -1.50 -11.12
C LEU A 86 -8.96 -0.75 -12.24
N PHE A 87 -8.24 -0.23 -13.23
CA PHE A 87 -8.85 0.43 -14.39
C PHE A 87 -9.73 -0.54 -15.19
N ILE A 88 -9.26 -1.77 -15.42
CA ILE A 88 -10.02 -2.79 -16.15
C ILE A 88 -11.33 -3.08 -15.41
N GLU A 89 -11.24 -3.34 -14.11
CA GLU A 89 -12.40 -3.59 -13.25
C GLU A 89 -13.41 -2.42 -13.26
N GLN A 90 -12.94 -1.19 -13.03
CA GLN A 90 -13.83 -0.05 -12.76
C GLN A 90 -14.34 0.66 -14.00
N LYS A 91 -13.61 0.59 -15.13
CA LYS A 91 -13.91 1.38 -16.33
C LYS A 91 -14.02 0.53 -17.59
N ALA A 92 -13.06 -0.37 -17.84
CA ALA A 92 -13.04 -1.11 -19.09
C ALA A 92 -14.20 -2.11 -19.18
N ILE A 93 -14.40 -2.94 -18.15
CA ILE A 93 -15.46 -3.95 -18.15
C ILE A 93 -16.86 -3.34 -18.19
N PRO A 94 -17.20 -2.30 -17.38
CA PRO A 94 -18.49 -1.64 -17.49
C PRO A 94 -18.76 -1.07 -18.90
N ARG A 95 -17.78 -0.39 -19.49
CA ARG A 95 -17.91 0.16 -20.84
C ARG A 95 -18.10 -0.93 -21.90
N ILE A 96 -17.30 -2.00 -21.85
CA ILE A 96 -17.43 -3.13 -22.79
C ILE A 96 -18.80 -3.81 -22.63
N THR A 97 -19.30 -3.92 -21.39
CA THR A 97 -20.62 -4.51 -21.12
C THR A 97 -21.74 -3.67 -21.73
N GLU A 98 -21.66 -2.34 -21.61
CA GLU A 98 -22.61 -1.40 -22.23
C GLU A 98 -22.58 -1.49 -23.76
N GLU A 99 -21.39 -1.52 -24.36
CA GLU A 99 -21.21 -1.65 -25.81
C GLU A 99 -21.77 -2.98 -26.33
N ILE A 100 -21.49 -4.10 -25.64
CA ILE A 100 -22.05 -5.42 -26.00
C ILE A 100 -23.58 -5.40 -25.92
N ALA A 101 -24.14 -4.82 -24.86
CA ALA A 101 -25.59 -4.72 -24.69
C ALA A 101 -26.25 -3.88 -25.78
N SER A 102 -25.58 -2.83 -26.27
CA SER A 102 -26.06 -1.97 -27.35
C SER A 102 -25.98 -2.62 -28.74
N CYS A 103 -24.90 -3.35 -29.02
CA CYS A 103 -24.65 -3.97 -30.32
C CYS A 103 -25.38 -5.32 -30.49
N PHE A 104 -25.60 -6.04 -29.38
CA PHE A 104 -26.18 -7.39 -29.39
C PHE A 104 -27.37 -7.50 -28.42
N PRO A 105 -28.48 -6.80 -28.68
CA PRO A 105 -29.68 -6.87 -27.85
C PRO A 105 -30.29 -8.28 -27.90
N GLY A 106 -30.58 -8.86 -26.73
CA GLY A 106 -31.27 -10.14 -26.60
C GLY A 106 -30.41 -11.32 -26.13
N GLY A 107 -29.08 -11.17 -26.09
CA GLY A 107 -28.16 -12.25 -25.70
C GLY A 107 -28.08 -13.37 -26.74
N GLY A 108 -26.98 -14.13 -26.76
CA GLY A 108 -26.81 -15.24 -27.71
C GLY A 108 -27.68 -16.46 -27.37
N ALA A 109 -28.13 -17.16 -28.41
CA ALA A 109 -28.87 -18.42 -28.30
C ALA A 109 -27.89 -19.58 -28.07
N ARG A 110 -27.41 -19.69 -26.83
CA ARG A 110 -26.37 -20.68 -26.48
C ARG A 110 -26.85 -22.13 -26.63
N GLY A 111 -26.19 -22.88 -27.50
CA GLY A 111 -26.19 -24.34 -27.53
C GLY A 111 -25.05 -24.96 -26.70
N PHE A 112 -25.14 -26.26 -26.40
CA PHE A 112 -24.19 -27.03 -25.57
C PHE A 112 -22.71 -27.10 -26.07
N GLY A 113 -22.35 -26.41 -27.15
CA GLY A 113 -21.02 -26.50 -27.80
C GLY A 113 -20.14 -25.25 -27.77
N TYR A 114 -20.60 -24.12 -27.23
CA TYR A 114 -19.84 -22.86 -27.17
C TYR A 114 -19.21 -22.61 -25.79
N GLY A 115 -18.11 -21.84 -25.76
CA GLY A 115 -17.36 -21.53 -24.54
C GLY A 115 -18.14 -20.69 -23.51
N PRO A 116 -17.52 -20.42 -22.35
CA PRO A 116 -18.18 -19.71 -21.26
C PRO A 116 -18.62 -18.30 -21.70
N ALA A 117 -19.72 -17.83 -21.14
CA ALA A 117 -20.20 -16.49 -21.43
C ALA A 117 -19.21 -15.43 -21.01
N PHE A 118 -19.29 -14.26 -21.64
CA PHE A 118 -18.73 -13.08 -21.02
C PHE A 118 -19.49 -12.86 -19.72
N VAL A 119 -18.80 -13.04 -18.59
CA VAL A 119 -19.35 -12.83 -17.26
C VAL A 119 -18.63 -11.63 -16.65
N PRO A 120 -19.13 -10.39 -16.86
CA PRO A 120 -18.48 -9.17 -16.37
C PRO A 120 -18.12 -9.24 -14.89
N ALA A 121 -19.02 -9.77 -14.06
CA ALA A 121 -18.81 -9.89 -12.62
C ALA A 121 -17.64 -10.81 -12.26
N GLU A 122 -17.42 -11.89 -13.03
CA GLU A 122 -16.29 -12.80 -12.83
C GLU A 122 -14.98 -12.10 -13.20
N ILE A 123 -14.93 -11.46 -14.37
CA ILE A 123 -13.74 -10.74 -14.83
C ILE A 123 -13.39 -9.59 -13.88
N CYS A 124 -14.37 -8.80 -13.45
CA CYS A 124 -14.16 -7.76 -12.43
C CYS A 124 -13.58 -8.35 -11.13
N ARG A 125 -14.09 -9.49 -10.66
CA ARG A 125 -13.56 -10.16 -9.46
C ARG A 125 -12.12 -10.62 -9.66
N ILE A 126 -11.78 -11.18 -10.82
CA ILE A 126 -10.41 -11.63 -11.15
C ILE A 126 -9.44 -10.44 -11.11
N PHE A 127 -9.76 -9.34 -11.79
CA PHE A 127 -8.90 -8.17 -11.83
C PHE A 127 -8.83 -7.43 -10.49
N ARG A 128 -9.92 -7.39 -9.70
CA ARG A 128 -9.90 -6.86 -8.34
C ARG A 128 -8.89 -7.61 -7.47
N THR A 129 -9.03 -8.94 -7.39
CA THR A 129 -8.14 -9.78 -6.57
C THR A 129 -6.70 -9.73 -7.07
N SER A 130 -6.49 -9.70 -8.39
CA SER A 130 -5.16 -9.61 -8.97
C SER A 130 -4.51 -8.24 -8.72
N GLY A 131 -5.28 -7.15 -8.81
CA GLY A 131 -4.84 -5.80 -8.48
C GLY A 131 -4.38 -5.68 -7.03
N GLU A 132 -5.18 -6.15 -6.07
CA GLU A 132 -4.81 -6.21 -4.65
C GLU A 132 -3.52 -7.03 -4.46
N MET A 133 -3.40 -8.16 -5.14
CA MET A 133 -2.20 -9.00 -5.08
C MET A 133 -0.96 -8.30 -5.63
N PHE A 134 -1.04 -7.62 -6.77
CA PHE A 134 0.08 -6.87 -7.35
C PHE A 134 0.54 -5.75 -6.41
N LEU A 135 -0.40 -5.06 -5.76
CA LEU A 135 -0.07 -4.04 -4.76
C LEU A 135 0.75 -4.63 -3.59
N HIS A 136 0.34 -5.80 -3.08
CA HIS A 136 1.09 -6.52 -2.05
C HIS A 136 2.49 -6.95 -2.53
N ILE A 137 2.63 -7.39 -3.79
CA ILE A 137 3.94 -7.73 -4.37
C ILE A 137 4.84 -6.49 -4.41
N TYR A 138 4.32 -5.35 -4.88
CA TYR A 138 5.06 -4.08 -4.90
C TYR A 138 5.55 -3.68 -3.50
N ILE A 139 4.64 -3.66 -2.52
CA ILE A 139 4.96 -3.31 -1.13
C ILE A 139 6.02 -4.24 -0.56
N ARG A 140 5.92 -5.55 -0.84
CA ARG A 140 6.92 -6.54 -0.42
C ARG A 140 8.28 -6.27 -1.05
N MET A 141 8.37 -6.01 -2.35
CA MET A 141 9.63 -5.70 -3.03
C MET A 141 10.31 -4.46 -2.42
N ARG A 142 9.54 -3.38 -2.19
CA ARG A 142 10.05 -2.15 -1.59
C ARG A 142 10.47 -2.33 -0.14
N THR A 143 9.66 -3.01 0.65
CA THR A 143 9.99 -3.33 2.05
C THR A 143 11.21 -4.23 2.15
N GLN A 144 11.41 -5.18 1.22
CA GLN A 144 12.61 -6.01 1.16
C GLN A 144 13.87 -5.19 0.86
N LYS A 145 13.82 -4.26 -0.10
CA LYS A 145 14.94 -3.33 -0.39
C LYS A 145 15.32 -2.54 0.88
N ILE A 146 14.34 -1.97 1.57
CA ILE A 146 14.54 -1.25 2.85
C ILE A 146 15.08 -2.19 3.94
N SER A 147 14.59 -3.43 4.03
CA SER A 147 15.06 -4.41 5.00
C SER A 147 16.54 -4.77 4.79
N VAL A 148 17.01 -4.85 3.54
CA VAL A 148 18.44 -5.03 3.24
C VAL A 148 19.27 -3.83 3.72
N LEU A 149 18.78 -2.61 3.50
CA LEU A 149 19.40 -1.38 4.00
C LEU A 149 19.47 -1.42 5.55
N LEU A 150 18.36 -1.72 6.23
CA LEU A 150 18.29 -1.89 7.68
C LEU A 150 19.25 -2.97 8.21
N LYS A 151 19.31 -4.13 7.55
CA LYS A 151 20.23 -5.21 7.91
C LYS A 151 21.67 -4.70 7.95
N LYS A 152 22.10 -3.92 6.95
CA LYS A 152 23.45 -3.34 6.92
C LYS A 152 23.67 -2.39 8.11
N ARG A 153 22.68 -1.55 8.47
CA ARG A 153 22.78 -0.65 9.62
C ARG A 153 22.98 -1.38 10.94
N PHE A 154 22.24 -2.46 11.16
CA PHE A 154 22.30 -3.18 12.43
C PHE A 154 23.47 -4.17 12.50
N THR A 155 23.95 -4.69 11.38
CA THR A 155 25.06 -5.68 11.38
C THR A 155 26.46 -5.05 11.28
N ALA A 156 26.60 -3.85 10.73
CA ALA A 156 27.91 -3.22 10.56
C ALA A 156 28.59 -2.74 11.87
N PRO A 157 27.90 -2.05 12.80
CA PRO A 157 28.54 -1.57 14.03
C PRO A 157 28.52 -2.62 15.15
N ASN A 158 29.52 -2.57 16.02
CA ASN A 158 29.48 -3.30 17.28
C ASN A 158 28.69 -2.51 18.34
N TRP A 159 27.40 -2.85 18.51
CA TRP A 159 26.48 -2.16 19.43
C TRP A 159 26.86 -2.24 20.91
N VAL A 160 27.65 -3.24 21.32
CA VAL A 160 28.12 -3.40 22.71
C VAL A 160 29.31 -2.47 23.01
N LYS A 161 30.06 -2.08 21.97
CA LYS A 161 31.21 -1.16 22.07
C LYS A 161 30.96 0.14 21.30
N HIS A 162 29.70 0.52 21.14
CA HIS A 162 29.33 1.72 20.39
C HIS A 162 29.83 2.98 21.10
N LYS A 163 30.26 3.98 20.31
CA LYS A 163 30.72 5.28 20.81
C LYS A 163 29.56 6.24 21.03
N GLU A 164 29.78 7.27 21.83
CA GLU A 164 28.76 8.29 22.11
C GLU A 164 28.28 8.99 20.81
N PRO A 165 26.95 9.14 20.63
CA PRO A 165 26.39 9.78 19.44
C PRO A 165 26.73 11.27 19.39
N ARG A 166 27.28 11.72 18.26
CA ARG A 166 27.59 13.14 18.01
C ARG A 166 26.68 13.78 16.98
N GLU A 167 26.05 12.97 16.15
CA GLU A 167 25.15 13.38 15.08
C GLU A 167 24.18 12.24 14.77
N VAL A 168 23.08 12.57 14.10
CA VAL A 168 22.16 11.56 13.56
C VAL A 168 22.87 10.80 12.46
N HIS A 169 22.84 9.47 12.54
CA HIS A 169 23.60 8.62 11.63
C HIS A 169 23.17 8.84 10.17
N MET A 170 24.12 8.82 9.22
CA MET A 170 23.87 8.97 7.77
C MET A 170 22.89 7.94 7.19
N PHE A 171 22.68 6.85 7.91
CA PHE A 171 21.69 5.82 7.56
C PHE A 171 20.28 6.38 7.48
N VAL A 172 19.95 7.35 8.34
CA VAL A 172 18.64 7.98 8.36
C VAL A 172 18.39 8.71 7.04
N ASP A 173 19.41 9.36 6.48
CA ASP A 173 19.30 10.06 5.20
C ASP A 173 19.09 9.06 4.05
N LEU A 174 19.83 7.94 4.05
CA LEU A 174 19.64 6.86 3.07
C LEU A 174 18.24 6.25 3.15
N LEU A 175 17.71 6.04 4.37
CA LEU A 175 16.37 5.50 4.57
C LEU A 175 15.30 6.49 4.07
N LEU A 176 15.47 7.78 4.34
CA LEU A 176 14.57 8.83 3.85
C LEU A 176 14.61 8.98 2.33
N GLN A 177 15.79 8.85 1.73
CA GLN A 177 15.94 8.83 0.27
C GLN A 177 15.16 7.66 -0.35
N GLU A 178 15.26 6.45 0.23
CA GLU A 178 14.49 5.29 -0.22
C GLU A 178 12.97 5.53 -0.12
N PHE A 179 12.50 6.17 0.95
CA PHE A 179 11.09 6.55 1.06
C PHE A 179 10.66 7.59 0.02
N GLU A 180 11.51 8.57 -0.30
CA GLU A 180 11.20 9.59 -1.31
C GLU A 180 11.21 9.00 -2.73
N GLU A 181 12.12 8.07 -3.04
CA GLU A 181 12.10 7.31 -4.29
C GLU A 181 10.76 6.55 -4.45
N ILE A 182 10.34 5.84 -3.42
CA ILE A 182 9.05 5.12 -3.40
C ILE A 182 7.89 6.09 -3.57
N ARG A 183 7.92 7.23 -2.86
CA ARG A 183 6.89 8.26 -2.94
C ARG A 183 6.78 8.84 -4.34
N SER A 184 7.90 9.11 -5.00
CA SER A 184 7.93 9.62 -6.38
C SER A 184 7.29 8.62 -7.35
N GLU A 185 7.64 7.33 -7.24
CA GLU A 185 7.06 6.28 -8.09
C GLU A 185 5.55 6.12 -7.85
N VAL A 186 5.15 6.05 -6.58
CA VAL A 186 3.74 5.90 -6.19
C VAL A 186 2.94 7.10 -6.67
N LYS A 187 3.50 8.31 -6.57
CA LYS A 187 2.86 9.56 -7.01
C LYS A 187 2.62 9.61 -8.52
N GLN A 188 3.47 8.98 -9.31
CA GLN A 188 3.33 8.93 -10.77
C GLN A 188 2.22 7.97 -11.22
N ILE A 189 1.92 6.92 -10.43
CA ILE A 189 1.08 5.80 -10.88
C ILE A 189 -0.28 5.77 -10.18
N LEU A 190 -0.32 6.00 -8.86
CA LEU A 190 -1.54 5.87 -8.05
C LEU A 190 -2.27 7.21 -7.88
N PRO A 191 -3.60 7.19 -7.70
CA PRO A 191 -4.37 8.39 -7.37
C PRO A 191 -4.09 8.87 -5.95
N GLN A 192 -4.09 10.20 -5.75
CA GLN A 192 -4.08 10.82 -4.43
C GLN A 192 -5.40 10.54 -3.70
N SER A 193 -5.33 10.26 -2.40
CA SER A 193 -6.53 10.17 -1.57
C SER A 193 -7.23 11.54 -1.56
N LEU A 194 -8.57 11.54 -1.62
CA LEU A 194 -9.37 12.77 -1.49
C LEU A 194 -9.50 13.23 -0.02
N GLN A 195 -8.91 12.48 0.92
CA GLN A 195 -9.00 12.76 2.36
C GLN A 195 -7.92 13.78 2.75
N ARG A 196 -8.22 15.04 2.45
CA ARG A 196 -7.39 16.19 2.82
C ARG A 196 -7.12 16.16 4.33
N LYS A 197 -5.85 16.00 4.72
CA LYS A 197 -5.32 16.16 6.10
C LYS A 197 -6.11 17.27 6.81
N HIS A 198 -6.91 16.91 7.81
CA HIS A 198 -7.46 17.89 8.75
C HIS A 198 -6.26 18.35 9.59
N ARG A 199 -5.46 19.24 9.01
CA ARG A 199 -4.34 19.91 9.67
C ARG A 199 -4.97 20.57 10.89
N ARG A 200 -4.75 20.00 12.07
CA ARG A 200 -5.10 20.63 13.32
C ARG A 200 -4.20 21.85 13.40
N THR A 201 -4.71 22.96 12.90
CA THR A 201 -4.17 24.27 13.18
C THR A 201 -4.30 24.43 14.68
N ASP A 202 -3.18 24.49 15.39
CA ASP A 202 -3.15 24.87 16.81
C ASP A 202 -3.56 26.34 16.92
N SER A 203 -4.87 26.59 16.82
CA SER A 203 -5.45 27.87 17.16
C SER A 203 -5.58 27.95 18.67
N ASN A 204 -4.64 28.64 19.30
CA ASN A 204 -4.82 29.29 20.59
C ASN A 204 -5.96 30.32 20.47
N GLY A 205 -7.19 29.87 20.71
CA GLY A 205 -8.40 30.69 20.62
C GLY A 205 -9.35 30.42 21.79
N SER A 206 -9.10 31.13 22.88
CA SER A 206 -10.01 31.63 23.91
C SER A 206 -11.43 31.04 24.03
N THR A 207 -11.66 30.38 25.17
CA THR A 207 -12.72 30.67 26.16
C THR A 207 -14.06 31.23 25.66
N SER A 208 -15.12 30.41 25.65
CA SER A 208 -16.43 30.76 26.23
C SER A 208 -17.44 29.63 25.96
N SER A 209 -17.74 28.84 27.00
CA SER A 209 -19.13 28.50 27.31
C SER A 209 -19.17 27.84 28.68
N SER A 210 -19.41 28.67 29.68
CA SER A 210 -19.74 28.32 31.06
C SER A 210 -20.97 27.40 31.10
N ARG A 211 -20.81 26.19 31.65
CA ARG A 211 -21.88 25.48 32.34
C ARG A 211 -21.33 24.84 33.61
N SER A 212 -21.50 25.60 34.68
CA SER A 212 -21.28 25.25 36.07
C SER A 212 -22.14 24.08 36.52
N ASN A 213 -21.53 23.09 37.16
CA ASN A 213 -22.18 22.18 38.12
C ASN A 213 -21.32 22.15 39.39
N PRO A 214 -21.74 22.76 40.51
CA PRO A 214 -21.01 22.65 41.75
C PRO A 214 -21.53 21.43 42.51
N LEU A 215 -20.87 20.29 42.33
CA LEU A 215 -21.03 19.16 43.24
C LEU A 215 -19.85 19.13 44.21
N ARG A 216 -20.14 19.65 45.40
CA ARG A 216 -19.60 19.30 46.72
C ARG A 216 -18.15 18.79 46.73
N ASP A 217 -17.26 19.71 47.09
CA ASP A 217 -15.97 19.43 47.69
C ASP A 217 -16.20 18.79 49.07
N ASP A 218 -15.99 17.48 49.17
CA ASP A 218 -15.83 16.81 50.47
C ASP A 218 -14.38 16.35 50.58
N ARG A 219 -13.68 17.03 51.49
CA ARG A 219 -12.26 16.86 51.79
C ARG A 219 -12.02 15.48 52.39
N LEU A 220 -11.53 14.55 51.58
CA LEU A 220 -10.80 13.38 52.10
C LEU A 220 -9.55 13.13 51.26
N THR A 221 -8.43 13.54 51.86
CA THR A 221 -7.06 13.01 51.77
C THR A 221 -6.88 11.79 50.84
N ARG A 222 -6.86 12.03 49.53
CA ARG A 222 -6.64 10.98 48.54
C ARG A 222 -5.14 10.77 48.38
N SER A 223 -4.65 9.66 48.92
CA SER A 223 -3.25 9.25 48.94
C SER A 223 -2.61 9.25 47.54
N ASN A 224 -1.37 9.73 47.44
CA ASN A 224 -0.56 9.73 46.21
C ASN A 224 -0.44 8.35 45.54
N THR A 225 -0.67 7.27 46.28
CA THR A 225 -0.64 5.88 45.79
C THR A 225 -1.82 5.53 44.90
N GLN A 226 -3.00 6.15 45.08
CA GLN A 226 -4.17 5.93 44.22
C GLN A 226 -4.06 6.67 42.89
N LYS A 227 -3.38 7.82 42.85
CA LYS A 227 -3.09 8.59 41.64
C LYS A 227 -2.03 7.89 40.77
N ALA A 228 -0.99 7.34 41.40
CA ALA A 228 0.02 6.54 40.72
C ALA A 228 -0.56 5.24 40.15
N ARG A 229 -1.45 4.56 40.89
CA ARG A 229 -2.18 3.37 40.38
C ARG A 229 -3.14 3.71 39.23
N SER A 230 -3.84 4.84 39.29
CA SER A 230 -4.70 5.27 38.17
C SER A 230 -3.89 5.67 36.95
N GLN A 231 -2.73 6.34 37.12
CA GLN A 231 -1.83 6.68 36.01
C GLN A 231 -1.16 5.45 35.40
N LEU A 232 -0.80 4.45 36.21
CA LEU A 232 -0.29 3.17 35.74
C LEU A 232 -1.37 2.41 34.95
N LEU A 233 -2.59 2.35 35.47
CA LEU A 233 -3.71 1.75 34.75
C LEU A 233 -4.05 2.53 33.47
N GLU A 234 -3.98 3.86 33.48
CA GLU A 234 -4.22 4.71 32.32
C GLU A 234 -3.12 4.57 31.26
N THR A 235 -1.86 4.43 31.67
CA THR A 235 -0.74 4.11 30.74
C THR A 235 -0.81 2.67 30.24
N HIS A 236 -1.23 1.71 31.05
CA HIS A 236 -1.47 0.33 30.60
C HIS A 236 -2.69 0.21 29.70
N LEU A 237 -3.77 0.97 29.95
CA LEU A 237 -4.94 1.05 29.09
C LEU A 237 -4.61 1.78 27.78
N ALA A 238 -3.88 2.89 27.85
CA ALA A 238 -3.35 3.57 26.66
C ALA A 238 -2.42 2.65 25.86
N LYS A 239 -1.60 1.81 26.52
CA LYS A 239 -0.84 0.74 25.88
C LYS A 239 -1.74 -0.34 25.27
N LEU A 240 -2.81 -0.76 25.93
CA LEU A 240 -3.77 -1.75 25.39
C LEU A 240 -4.56 -1.19 24.19
N PHE A 241 -4.90 0.10 24.19
CA PHE A 241 -5.53 0.78 23.06
C PHE A 241 -4.55 1.08 21.92
N LYS A 242 -3.27 1.39 22.23
CA LYS A 242 -2.17 1.46 21.24
C LYS A 242 -1.83 0.06 20.67
N GLN A 243 -1.93 -1.00 21.48
CA GLN A 243 -1.70 -2.39 21.06
C GLN A 243 -2.79 -2.90 20.10
N LYS A 244 -4.01 -2.35 20.20
CA LYS A 244 -5.11 -2.60 19.25
C LYS A 244 -4.98 -1.79 17.95
N MET A 245 -3.88 -1.07 17.73
CA MET A 245 -3.66 -0.40 16.44
C MET A 245 -3.55 -1.44 15.33
N GLU A 246 -4.48 -1.37 14.38
CA GLU A 246 -4.45 -2.16 13.17
C GLU A 246 -3.24 -1.73 12.33
N ILE A 247 -2.09 -2.34 12.60
CA ILE A 247 -0.88 -2.19 11.78
C ILE A 247 -1.15 -2.67 10.35
N PHE A 248 -2.14 -3.57 10.20
CA PHE A 248 -2.59 -4.16 8.94
C PHE A 248 -4.04 -3.76 8.65
N THR A 249 -4.25 -2.48 8.33
CA THR A 249 -5.49 -2.06 7.68
C THR A 249 -5.52 -2.59 6.25
N LYS A 250 -6.73 -2.74 5.67
CA LYS A 250 -6.84 -3.07 4.24
C LYS A 250 -6.07 -2.03 3.43
N ILE A 251 -5.20 -2.51 2.54
CA ILE A 251 -4.41 -1.63 1.68
C ILE A 251 -5.31 -1.13 0.56
N GLU A 252 -5.39 0.19 0.44
CA GLU A 252 -6.13 0.86 -0.62
C GLU A 252 -5.19 1.19 -1.79
N ASN A 253 -5.73 1.25 -3.01
CA ASN A 253 -4.98 1.67 -4.20
C ASN A 253 -4.81 3.20 -4.25
N THR A 254 -4.33 3.80 -3.15
CA THR A 254 -4.05 5.23 -3.01
C THR A 254 -2.58 5.46 -2.68
N GLN A 255 -2.07 6.65 -3.01
CA GLN A 255 -0.66 6.97 -2.75
C GLN A 255 -0.33 6.81 -1.26
N GLU A 256 -1.20 7.33 -0.42
CA GLU A 256 -0.97 7.47 1.01
C GLU A 256 -1.13 6.15 1.76
N SER A 257 -2.08 5.30 1.36
CA SER A 257 -2.24 3.96 1.94
C SER A 257 -1.00 3.09 1.70
N VAL A 258 -0.44 3.14 0.48
CA VAL A 258 0.75 2.37 0.11
C VAL A 258 1.99 2.88 0.85
N ILE A 259 2.24 4.18 0.83
CA ILE A 259 3.41 4.79 1.50
C ILE A 259 3.33 4.53 3.01
N THR A 260 2.17 4.78 3.63
CA THR A 260 1.95 4.54 5.06
C THR A 260 2.21 3.08 5.42
N THR A 261 1.74 2.13 4.60
CA THR A 261 1.97 0.70 4.82
C THR A 261 3.46 0.35 4.75
N ILE A 262 4.18 0.85 3.74
CA ILE A 262 5.63 0.61 3.60
C ILE A 262 6.41 1.18 4.78
N VAL A 263 6.06 2.40 5.25
CA VAL A 263 6.67 2.99 6.45
C VAL A 263 6.40 2.12 7.68
N LYS A 264 5.15 1.71 7.92
CA LYS A 264 4.78 0.82 9.04
C LYS A 264 5.58 -0.49 9.02
N LEU A 265 5.68 -1.15 7.87
CA LEU A 265 6.44 -2.40 7.72
C LEU A 265 7.95 -2.21 7.90
N SER A 266 8.48 -1.06 7.48
CA SER A 266 9.89 -0.71 7.67
C SER A 266 10.21 -0.50 9.14
N LEU A 267 9.34 0.20 9.89
CA LEU A 267 9.50 0.37 11.34
C LEU A 267 9.34 -0.94 12.11
N LYS A 268 8.44 -1.83 11.67
CA LYS A 268 8.38 -3.19 12.21
C LYS A 268 9.65 -3.99 11.96
N SER A 269 10.28 -3.82 10.80
CA SER A 269 11.59 -4.42 10.51
C SER A 269 12.68 -3.86 11.43
N VAL A 270 12.67 -2.54 11.71
CA VAL A 270 13.58 -1.92 12.70
C VAL A 270 13.41 -2.57 14.08
N GLN A 271 12.16 -2.74 14.56
CA GLN A 271 11.88 -3.40 15.84
C GLN A 271 12.46 -4.81 15.90
N GLU A 272 12.31 -5.59 14.82
CA GLU A 272 12.87 -6.94 14.76
C GLU A 272 14.41 -6.94 14.76
N PHE A 273 15.05 -6.03 14.03
CA PHE A 273 16.50 -5.89 14.11
C PHE A 273 16.95 -5.50 15.51
N VAL A 274 16.27 -4.56 16.18
CA VAL A 274 16.58 -4.20 17.57
C VAL A 274 16.47 -5.41 18.49
N ARG A 275 15.42 -6.21 18.38
CA ARG A 275 15.21 -7.43 19.19
C ARG A 275 16.40 -8.39 19.10
N LEU A 276 17.02 -8.49 17.93
CA LEU A 276 18.14 -9.40 17.65
C LEU A 276 19.51 -8.89 18.15
N HIS A 277 19.63 -7.66 18.62
CA HIS A 277 20.91 -7.08 19.05
C HIS A 277 20.92 -6.77 20.55
N THR A 278 22.12 -6.62 21.12
CA THR A 278 22.34 -6.13 22.49
C THR A 278 23.09 -4.81 22.38
N PHE A 279 22.66 -3.80 23.14
CA PHE A 279 23.19 -2.45 23.07
C PHE A 279 23.93 -2.08 24.35
N ASN A 280 24.97 -1.25 24.24
CA ASN A 280 25.45 -0.47 25.38
C ASN A 280 24.69 0.87 25.46
N ARG A 281 24.97 1.66 26.51
CA ARG A 281 24.37 2.98 26.71
C ARG A 281 24.46 3.86 25.47
N SER A 282 25.64 4.00 24.87
CA SER A 282 25.84 4.87 23.70
C SER A 282 25.14 4.35 22.43
N GLY A 283 25.02 3.04 22.26
CA GLY A 283 24.27 2.42 21.17
C GLY A 283 22.78 2.70 21.29
N PHE A 284 22.23 2.58 22.51
CA PHE A 284 20.85 2.99 22.81
C PHE A 284 20.63 4.48 22.51
N GLN A 285 21.53 5.35 22.96
CA GLN A 285 21.46 6.79 22.71
C GLN A 285 21.52 7.15 21.22
N GLN A 286 22.31 6.43 20.41
CA GLN A 286 22.34 6.64 18.96
C GLN A 286 21.01 6.27 18.31
N ILE A 287 20.42 5.12 18.68
CA ILE A 287 19.08 4.75 18.17
C ILE A 287 18.05 5.78 18.61
N GLN A 288 18.11 6.26 19.85
CA GLN A 288 17.24 7.33 20.36
C GLN A 288 17.33 8.60 19.51
N LEU A 289 18.55 9.04 19.19
CA LEU A 289 18.79 10.21 18.35
C LEU A 289 18.26 9.99 16.91
N ASP A 290 18.55 8.83 16.31
CA ASP A 290 18.13 8.49 14.95
C ASP A 290 16.58 8.46 14.84
N ILE A 291 15.90 7.85 15.81
CA ILE A 291 14.45 7.75 15.87
C ILE A 291 13.79 9.10 16.17
N HIS A 292 14.39 9.93 17.04
CA HIS A 292 13.89 11.27 17.29
C HIS A 292 13.93 12.15 16.04
N PHE A 293 14.99 12.02 15.22
CA PHE A 293 15.03 12.70 13.92
C PHE A 293 13.94 12.17 12.97
N LEU A 294 13.83 10.85 12.83
CA LEU A 294 12.81 10.21 11.98
C LEU A 294 11.39 10.60 12.37
N LYS A 295 11.10 10.78 13.66
CA LYS A 295 9.77 11.18 14.16
C LYS A 295 9.30 12.50 13.55
N ASN A 296 10.19 13.46 13.33
CA ASN A 296 9.83 14.72 12.70
C ASN A 296 9.65 14.56 11.19
N THR A 297 10.53 13.80 10.52
CA THR A 297 10.51 13.68 9.07
C THR A 297 9.39 12.76 8.55
N LEU A 298 9.05 11.69 9.26
CA LEU A 298 8.03 10.73 8.82
C LEU A 298 6.60 11.28 8.92
N LYS A 299 6.36 12.32 9.73
CA LYS A 299 5.05 13.02 9.82
C LYS A 299 4.62 13.64 8.49
N ASP A 300 5.58 14.06 7.68
CA ASP A 300 5.32 14.64 6.37
C ASP A 300 5.13 13.59 5.27
N ILE A 301 5.50 12.33 5.55
CA ILE A 301 5.50 11.23 4.58
C ILE A 301 4.27 10.32 4.75
N SER A 302 3.82 10.08 5.98
CA SER A 302 2.73 9.14 6.29
C SER A 302 1.45 9.85 6.74
N GLU A 303 0.28 9.33 6.35
CA GLU A 303 -1.02 9.85 6.80
C GLU A 303 -1.33 9.45 8.25
N ASP A 304 -0.97 8.22 8.64
CA ASP A 304 -1.23 7.69 9.97
C ASP A 304 -0.11 8.07 10.96
N GLU A 305 -0.05 9.35 11.31
CA GLU A 305 0.94 9.91 12.23
C GLU A 305 0.93 9.21 13.60
N ALA A 306 -0.25 8.84 14.10
CA ALA A 306 -0.39 8.16 15.38
C ALA A 306 0.24 6.76 15.37
N ALA A 307 0.09 6.02 14.26
CA ALA A 307 0.72 4.71 14.12
C ALA A 307 2.22 4.78 13.97
N VAL A 308 2.70 5.75 13.19
CA VAL A 308 4.13 5.98 13.03
C VAL A 308 4.74 6.36 14.38
N ASP A 309 4.15 7.31 15.11
CA ASP A 309 4.60 7.70 16.44
C ASP A 309 4.62 6.51 17.41
N PHE A 310 3.58 5.68 17.40
CA PHE A 310 3.54 4.46 18.21
C PHE A 310 4.66 3.47 17.85
N LEU A 311 4.86 3.18 16.56
CA LEU A 311 5.88 2.24 16.11
C LEU A 311 7.30 2.74 16.41
N LEU A 312 7.54 4.05 16.33
CA LEU A 312 8.80 4.67 16.72
C LEU A 312 9.03 4.60 18.24
N ASP A 313 8.01 4.87 19.05
CA ASP A 313 8.08 4.73 20.50
C ASP A 313 8.42 3.27 20.89
N GLU A 314 7.81 2.28 20.24
CA GLU A 314 8.10 0.85 20.44
C GLU A 314 9.55 0.47 20.07
N VAL A 315 10.15 1.10 19.06
CA VAL A 315 11.58 0.92 18.77
C VAL A 315 12.45 1.39 19.94
N ILE A 316 12.13 2.56 20.53
CA ILE A 316 12.87 3.08 21.68
C ILE A 316 12.74 2.14 22.87
N VAL A 317 11.52 1.71 23.20
CA VAL A 317 11.25 0.78 24.30
C VAL A 317 12.00 -0.54 24.08
N GLY A 318 11.87 -1.14 22.90
CA GLY A 318 12.58 -2.37 22.57
C GLY A 318 14.10 -2.22 22.63
N THR A 319 14.64 -1.06 22.25
CA THR A 319 16.10 -0.82 22.35
C THR A 319 16.54 -0.69 23.80
N ALA A 320 15.74 -0.03 24.65
CA ALA A 320 16.01 0.09 26.08
C ALA A 320 16.01 -1.28 26.78
N GLU A 321 15.06 -2.15 26.46
CA GLU A 321 14.98 -3.52 26.98
C GLU A 321 16.17 -4.40 26.57
N ARG A 322 16.78 -4.10 25.41
CA ARG A 322 17.96 -4.80 24.89
C ARG A 322 19.28 -4.12 25.25
N CYS A 323 19.23 -3.04 26.03
CA CYS A 323 20.41 -2.27 26.46
C CYS A 323 20.94 -2.77 27.81
N LEU A 324 22.26 -2.81 27.95
CA LEU A 324 22.94 -3.15 29.21
C LEU A 324 22.78 -2.06 30.29
N ASP A 325 22.72 -0.79 29.85
CA ASP A 325 22.54 0.38 30.71
C ASP A 325 21.69 1.42 29.97
N PRO A 326 20.34 1.32 30.02
CA PRO A 326 19.44 2.22 29.31
C PRO A 326 19.39 3.59 29.99
N SER A 327 20.36 4.45 29.68
CA SER A 327 20.39 5.85 30.10
C SER A 327 20.13 6.77 28.89
N PRO A 328 18.93 7.38 28.78
CA PRO A 328 18.58 8.23 27.65
C PRO A 328 19.42 9.50 27.60
N LEU A 329 19.60 10.05 26.40
CA LEU A 329 20.10 11.41 26.24
C LEU A 329 19.09 12.42 26.78
N GLU A 330 19.60 13.50 27.35
CA GLU A 330 18.77 14.60 27.81
C GLU A 330 18.04 15.24 26.61
N PRO A 331 16.74 15.57 26.75
CA PRO A 331 15.96 16.17 25.67
C PRO A 331 16.57 17.42 25.00
N PRO A 332 17.25 18.34 25.74
CA PRO A 332 17.92 19.48 25.13
C PRO A 332 19.08 19.08 24.21
N VAL A 333 19.84 18.03 24.57
CA VAL A 333 20.96 17.52 23.76
C VAL A 333 20.43 16.91 22.48
N LEU A 334 19.40 16.08 22.56
CA LEU A 334 18.72 15.50 21.38
C LEU A 334 18.24 16.60 20.44
N THR A 335 17.54 17.60 20.98
CA THR A 335 17.01 18.73 20.20
C THR A 335 18.13 19.49 19.49
N ARG A 336 19.24 19.77 20.20
CA ARG A 336 20.40 20.46 19.64
C ARG A 336 21.02 19.68 18.47
N LEU A 337 21.22 18.37 18.63
CA LEU A 337 21.82 17.52 17.60
C LEU A 337 20.94 17.39 16.35
N VAL A 338 19.62 17.30 16.55
CA VAL A 338 18.65 17.27 15.46
C VAL A 338 18.61 18.60 14.72
N GLN A 339 18.56 19.73 15.44
CA GLN A 339 18.59 21.06 14.84
C GLN A 339 19.88 21.31 14.05
N ALA A 340 21.03 20.88 14.58
CA ALA A 340 22.30 20.99 13.88
C ALA A 340 22.29 20.23 12.53
N LYS A 341 21.67 19.04 12.49
CA LYS A 341 21.51 18.29 11.24
C LYS A 341 20.55 18.98 10.26
N LEU A 342 19.42 19.50 10.75
CA LEU A 342 18.47 20.21 9.90
C LEU A 342 19.08 21.47 9.27
N ALA A 343 19.85 22.24 10.04
CA ALA A 343 20.56 23.42 9.54
C ALA A 343 21.60 23.06 8.45
N LYS A 344 22.36 21.98 8.66
CA LYS A 344 23.31 21.49 7.65
C LYS A 344 22.61 21.07 6.35
N ASN A 345 21.43 20.45 6.44
CA ASN A 345 20.66 20.05 5.27
C ASN A 345 20.06 21.25 4.53
N SER A 346 19.62 22.31 5.23
CA SER A 346 19.13 23.53 4.60
C SER A 346 20.22 24.27 3.83
N ASP A 347 21.44 24.33 4.37
CA ASP A 347 22.57 25.00 3.72
C ASP A 347 22.98 24.28 2.43
N ILE A 348 22.94 22.94 2.42
CA ILE A 348 23.21 22.14 1.21
C ILE A 348 22.14 22.38 0.14
N SER A 349 20.87 22.49 0.53
CA SER A 349 19.76 22.77 -0.39
C SER A 349 19.70 24.20 -0.93
N ALA A 350 20.35 25.16 -0.25
CA ALA A 350 20.41 26.56 -0.69
C ALA A 350 21.57 26.83 -1.66
N VAL A 351 22.53 25.92 -1.76
CA VAL A 351 23.71 26.01 -2.63
C VAL A 351 23.56 25.15 -3.90
N SER A 352 22.55 24.27 -3.94
CA SER A 352 22.18 23.46 -5.12
C SER A 352 20.99 24.08 -5.83
#